data_AF-A0A941RW46-F1
#
_entry.id   AF-A0A941RW46-F1
#
_cell.length_a   1.000
_cell.length_b   1.000
_cell.length_c   1.000
_cell.angle_alpha   90.00
_cell.angle_beta   90.00
_cell.angle_gamma   90.00
#
_symmetry.space_group_name_H-M   'P 1'
#
loop_
_entity.id
_entity.type
_entity.pdbx_description
1 polymer ?
#
loop_
_entity_poly.entity_id
_entity_poly.type
_entity_poly.pdbx_seq_one_letter_code
_entity_poly.pdbx_strand_id
1 'polypeptide(L)' 'MPDTRPITTATIESMATQFLGLTISPANAGATADMLNALSADMQALRALPLGDVEPATTFAAAEGQP' A
#
# COMPACT_ATOMS: atom_id res chain seq x y z
N MET A 1 -13.28 11.36 9.37
CA MET A 1 -12.85 11.22 7.95
C MET A 1 -11.54 10.45 7.98
N PRO A 2 -11.32 9.43 7.11
CA PRO A 2 -10.03 8.75 7.07
C PRO A 2 -8.95 9.79 6.73
N ASP A 3 -7.95 9.88 7.60
CA ASP A 3 -6.81 10.77 7.48
C ASP A 3 -5.91 10.28 6.35
N THR A 4 -6.28 10.60 5.09
CA THR A 4 -5.41 10.35 3.95
C THR A 4 -4.45 11.50 3.77
N ARG A 5 -3.40 11.48 4.57
CA ARG A 5 -2.21 12.26 4.28
C ARG A 5 -1.66 11.80 2.92
N PRO A 6 -1.52 12.71 1.94
CA PRO A 6 -1.01 12.34 0.63
C PRO A 6 0.43 11.87 0.73
N ILE A 7 0.77 10.84 -0.04
CA ILE A 7 2.14 10.38 -0.21
C ILE A 7 2.86 11.43 -1.06
N THR A 8 3.96 11.98 -0.55
CA THR A 8 4.72 13.02 -1.26
C THR A 8 5.97 12.44 -1.90
N THR A 9 6.56 13.17 -2.86
CA THR A 9 7.86 12.84 -3.45
C THR A 9 8.93 12.64 -2.37
N ALA A 10 8.97 13.52 -1.36
CA ALA A 10 9.92 13.42 -0.25
C ALA A 10 9.70 12.13 0.58
N THR A 11 8.46 11.68 0.72
CA THR A 11 8.15 10.39 1.35
C THR A 11 8.80 9.25 0.57
N ILE A 12 8.68 9.24 -0.76
CA ILE A 12 9.25 8.20 -1.61
C ILE A 12 10.79 8.21 -1.57
N GLU A 13 11.41 9.38 -1.69
CA GLU A 13 12.87 9.53 -1.62
C GLU A 13 13.42 9.01 -0.29
N SER A 14 12.74 9.36 0.80
CA SER A 14 13.07 8.92 2.14
C SER A 14 12.93 7.40 2.30
N MET A 15 11.83 6.81 1.80
CA MET A 15 11.60 5.38 1.86
C MET A 15 12.58 4.57 0.98
N ALA A 16 12.86 5.03 -0.24
CA ALA A 16 13.82 4.39 -1.13
C ALA A 16 15.21 4.33 -0.49
N THR A 17 15.63 5.42 0.16
CA THR A 17 16.92 5.48 0.85
C THR A 17 16.93 4.61 2.10
N GLN A 18 15.91 4.72 2.96
CA GLN A 18 15.92 4.08 4.28
C GLN A 18 15.63 2.57 4.25
N PHE A 19 14.71 2.13 3.38
CA PHE A 19 14.25 0.74 3.38
C PHE A 19 14.86 -0.10 2.26
N LEU A 20 15.21 0.53 1.14
CA LEU A 20 15.72 -0.18 -0.04
C LEU A 20 17.20 0.10 -0.30
N GLY A 21 17.79 1.10 0.34
CA GLY A 21 19.18 1.51 0.08
C GLY A 21 19.38 2.05 -1.35
N LEU A 22 18.32 2.56 -1.97
CA LEU A 22 18.32 3.02 -3.36
C LEU A 22 18.21 4.54 -3.43
N THR A 23 18.95 5.13 -4.35
CA THR A 23 18.71 6.50 -4.82
C THR A 23 17.72 6.49 -5.98
N ILE A 24 16.68 7.32 -5.86
CA ILE A 24 15.64 7.48 -6.88
C ILE A 24 15.72 8.90 -7.45
N SER A 25 15.48 9.05 -8.75
CA SER A 25 15.40 10.38 -9.35
C SER A 25 14.11 11.09 -8.91
N PRO A 26 14.09 12.43 -8.83
CA PRO A 26 12.88 13.17 -8.45
C PRO A 26 11.69 12.89 -9.37
N ALA A 27 11.93 12.69 -10.68
CA ALA A 27 10.89 12.35 -11.64
C ALA A 27 10.25 10.98 -11.35
N ASN A 28 11.07 9.97 -11.06
CA ASN A 28 10.57 8.63 -10.71
C ASN A 28 9.89 8.62 -9.35
N ALA A 29 10.40 9.40 -8.39
CA ALA A 29 9.80 9.55 -7.07
C ALA A 29 8.41 10.20 -7.16
N GLY A 30 8.24 11.23 -8.01
CA GLY A 30 6.94 11.86 -8.28
C GLY A 30 5.95 10.86 -8.88
N ALA A 31 6.34 10.17 -9.95
CA ALA A 31 5.48 9.16 -10.60
C ALA A 31 5.09 8.02 -9.63
N THR A 32 6.01 7.61 -8.76
CA THR A 32 5.75 6.59 -7.74
C THR A 32 4.77 7.11 -6.68
N ALA A 33 4.90 8.36 -6.24
CA ALA A 33 3.98 8.97 -5.29
C ALA A 33 2.56 9.03 -5.86
N ASP A 34 2.41 9.43 -7.12
CA ASP A 34 1.11 9.47 -7.80
C ASP A 34 0.47 8.07 -7.88
N MET A 35 1.26 7.06 -8.27
CA MET A 35 0.80 5.67 -8.35
C MET A 35 0.34 5.13 -6.98
N LEU A 36 1.11 5.39 -5.92
CA LEU A 36 0.77 4.93 -4.58
C LEU A 36 -0.41 5.69 -3.97
N ASN A 37 -0.61 6.97 -4.29
CA ASN A 37 -1.79 7.71 -3.89
C ASN A 37 -3.06 7.14 -4.55
N ALA A 38 -2.99 6.81 -5.84
CA ALA A 38 -4.10 6.14 -6.54
C ALA A 38 -4.43 4.78 -5.90
N LEU A 39 -3.42 3.94 -5.68
CA LEU A 39 -3.59 2.66 -4.99
C LEU A 39 -4.14 2.84 -3.57
N SER A 40 -3.67 3.84 -2.83
CA SER A 40 -4.16 4.12 -1.49
C SER A 40 -5.63 4.52 -1.48
N ALA A 41 -6.13 5.15 -2.54
CA ALA A 41 -7.55 5.45 -2.68
C ALA A 41 -8.36 4.17 -2.88
N ASP A 42 -7.91 3.28 -3.77
CA ASP A 42 -8.56 1.99 -4.03
C ASP A 42 -8.61 1.11 -2.77
N MET A 43 -7.50 1.08 -2.00
CA MET A 43 -7.39 0.33 -0.75
C MET A 43 -8.32 0.85 0.36
N GLN A 44 -8.86 2.08 0.26
CA GLN A 44 -9.84 2.55 1.24
C GLN A 44 -11.11 1.70 1.23
N ALA A 45 -11.48 1.14 0.08
CA ALA A 45 -12.63 0.24 -0.03
C ALA A 45 -12.46 -0.99 0.88
N LEU A 46 -11.24 -1.51 1.01
CA LEU A 46 -10.95 -2.64 1.89
C LEU A 46 -11.00 -2.25 3.37
N ARG A 47 -10.66 -1.00 3.73
CA ARG A 47 -10.77 -0.51 5.12
C ARG A 47 -12.22 -0.39 5.59
N ALA A 48 -13.16 -0.27 4.66
CA ALA A 48 -14.59 -0.22 4.97
C ALA A 48 -15.20 -1.61 5.23
N LEU A 49 -14.43 -2.70 5.03
CA LEU A 49 -14.93 -4.05 5.28
C LEU A 49 -15.18 -4.26 6.78
N PRO A 50 -16.31 -4.88 7.17
CA PRO A 50 -16.62 -5.18 8.57
C PRO A 50 -15.82 -6.40 9.03
N LEU A 51 -14.52 -6.21 9.26
CA LEU A 51 -13.58 -7.29 9.59
C LEU A 51 -13.68 -7.80 11.04
N GLY A 52 -14.54 -7.20 11.89
CA GLY A 52 -14.87 -7.68 13.24
C GLY A 52 -13.65 -8.18 14.04
N ASP A 53 -13.82 -9.29 14.76
CA ASP A 53 -12.76 -10.04 15.44
C ASP A 53 -12.25 -11.22 14.57
N VAL A 54 -12.27 -11.07 13.24
CA VAL A 54 -11.82 -12.14 12.35
C VAL A 54 -10.30 -12.24 12.41
N GLU A 55 -9.77 -13.37 12.87
CA GLU A 55 -8.33 -13.62 12.87
C GLU A 55 -7.77 -13.58 11.43
N PRO A 56 -6.63 -12.90 11.20
CA PRO A 56 -5.97 -12.94 9.91
C PRO A 56 -5.61 -14.37 9.53
N ALA A 57 -5.92 -14.79 8.31
CA ALA A 57 -5.49 -16.10 7.81
C ALA A 57 -3.96 -16.15 7.76
N THR A 58 -3.36 -17.02 8.57
CA THR A 58 -1.90 -17.22 8.63
C THR A 58 -1.43 -18.41 7.80
N THR A 59 -2.36 -19.24 7.32
CA THR A 59 -2.10 -20.42 6.50
C THR A 59 -3.00 -20.42 5.28
N PHE A 60 -2.43 -20.66 4.11
CA PHE A 60 -3.20 -20.94 2.90
C PHE A 60 -3.73 -22.37 2.99
N ALA A 61 -5.04 -22.53 3.19
CA ALA A 61 -5.71 -23.79 2.93
C ALA A 61 -6.31 -23.70 1.53
N ALA A 62 -5.73 -24.41 0.56
CA ALA A 62 -6.40 -24.62 -0.71
C ALA A 62 -7.75 -25.29 -0.40
N ALA A 63 -8.87 -24.64 -0.70
CA ALA A 63 -10.16 -25.30 -0.59
C ALA A 63 -10.16 -26.50 -1.55
N GLU A 64 -10.41 -27.71 -1.05
CA GLU A 64 -10.61 -28.87 -1.91
C GLU A 64 -11.77 -28.58 -2.88
N GLY A 65 -11.46 -28.48 -4.18
CA GLY A 65 -12.46 -28.40 -5.25
C GLY A 65 -12.58 -27.09 -6.02
N GLN A 66 -11.64 -26.14 -5.91
CA GLN A 66 -11.52 -25.07 -6.91
C GLN A 66 -10.38 -25.38 -7.92
N PRO A 67 -10.64 -25.24 -9.23
CA PRO A 67 -9.75 -25.67 -10.30
C PRO A 67 -8.42 -24.89 -10.36
#